data_AF-A0A3C1BLY9-F1
#
_entry.id   AF-A0A3C1BLY9-F1
#
_cell.length_a   1.000
_cell.length_b   1.000
_cell.length_c   1.000
_cell.angle_alpha   90.00
_cell.angle_beta   90.00
_cell.angle_gamma   90.00
#
_symmetry.space_group_name_H-M   'P 1'
#
loop_
_entity.id
_entity.type
_entity.pdbx_description
1 polymer ?
#
loop_
_entity_poly.entity_id
_entity_poly.type
_entity_poly.pdbx_seq_one_letter_code
_entity_poly.pdbx_strand_id
1 'polypeptide(L)'
;MASDTPSEPSSSGPLLSGSAVENDNLALPFRVEGQNANGRVVRLNGVVGEILAAHDYPEAVNIMLGEALVLVAMLGTMLKFDGRFILQLHGGGPISSLMADYTSGGGLCGFAQFDTAQLHEALRAGQTGIGLLGDKGHMAFTVDQGADMERYQGIVPLEGDTLAEAALGYFHRSEQIGTCLKLVAAPLLLSGGQCEWRAGGILLQQVAHEGGTEEADIPPEFTHDIDANTDA
;
A
#
# COMPACT_ATOMS: atom_id res chain seq x y z
N MET A 1 -11.61 -33.96 -57.47
CA MET A 1 -12.42 -33.05 -56.64
C MET A 1 -11.86 -33.10 -55.23
N ALA A 2 -11.82 -31.92 -54.58
CA ALA A 2 -11.24 -31.56 -53.28
C ALA A 2 -11.35 -32.63 -52.17
N SER A 3 -10.47 -32.70 -51.17
CA SER A 3 -9.96 -31.58 -50.37
C SER A 3 -8.64 -31.92 -49.66
N ASP A 4 -7.67 -31.04 -49.84
CA ASP A 4 -6.46 -30.90 -49.05
C ASP A 4 -6.83 -30.06 -47.80
N THR A 5 -6.73 -30.65 -46.61
CA THR A 5 -7.04 -29.95 -45.34
C THR A 5 -5.73 -29.47 -44.74
N PRO A 6 -5.51 -28.16 -44.53
CA PRO A 6 -4.25 -27.68 -43.99
C PRO A 6 -4.16 -28.00 -42.50
N SER A 7 -3.03 -28.59 -42.09
CA SER A 7 -2.67 -28.81 -40.68
C SER A 7 -2.43 -27.47 -39.99
N GLU A 8 -3.20 -27.17 -38.95
CA GLU A 8 -2.96 -26.01 -38.08
C GLU A 8 -1.67 -26.21 -37.26
N PRO A 9 -0.82 -25.19 -37.11
CA PRO A 9 0.32 -25.27 -36.22
C PRO A 9 -0.12 -25.13 -34.76
N SER A 10 0.23 -26.13 -33.95
CA SER A 10 0.12 -26.11 -32.50
C SER A 10 0.89 -24.91 -31.92
N SER A 11 0.17 -23.90 -31.42
CA SER A 11 0.76 -22.78 -30.68
C SER A 11 0.70 -23.06 -29.17
N SER A 12 1.60 -23.91 -28.67
CA SER A 12 1.85 -24.03 -27.23
C SER A 12 2.69 -22.85 -26.75
N GLY A 13 2.04 -21.71 -26.50
CA GLY A 13 2.62 -20.65 -25.67
C GLY A 13 2.78 -21.15 -24.22
N PRO A 14 3.73 -20.61 -23.44
CA PRO A 14 3.93 -21.04 -22.06
C PRO A 14 2.66 -20.79 -21.25
N LEU A 15 2.07 -21.86 -20.74
CA LEU A 15 0.97 -21.80 -19.77
C LEU A 15 1.58 -21.45 -18.42
N LEU A 16 1.08 -20.38 -17.79
CA LEU A 16 1.28 -20.14 -16.35
C LEU A 16 0.73 -21.36 -15.62
N SER A 17 1.62 -22.27 -15.20
CA SER A 17 1.24 -23.45 -14.46
C SER A 17 0.70 -23.00 -13.11
N GLY A 18 -0.63 -23.01 -12.97
CA GLY A 18 -1.32 -22.78 -11.73
C GLY A 18 -1.10 -23.94 -10.78
N SER A 19 -0.03 -23.89 -9.98
CA SER A 19 0.00 -24.58 -8.70
C SER A 19 -0.35 -23.57 -7.62
N ALA A 20 -1.58 -23.69 -7.11
CA ALA A 20 -2.08 -23.25 -5.81
C ALA A 20 -1.36 -22.04 -5.19
N VAL A 21 -1.88 -20.84 -5.49
CA VAL A 21 -1.56 -19.62 -4.77
C VAL A 21 -2.31 -19.64 -3.42
N GLU A 22 -1.95 -20.56 -2.53
CA GLU A 22 -2.59 -20.70 -1.21
C GLU A 22 -2.14 -19.63 -0.20
N ASN A 23 -1.09 -18.86 -0.50
CA ASN A 23 -0.70 -17.69 0.29
C ASN A 23 -0.15 -16.60 -0.64
N ASP A 24 -1.05 -15.78 -1.16
CA ASP A 24 -0.74 -14.71 -2.11
C ASP A 24 -0.41 -13.36 -1.46
N ASN A 25 0.24 -13.42 -0.30
CA ASN A 25 0.66 -12.24 0.45
C ASN A 25 2.16 -12.04 0.21
N LEU A 26 2.52 -11.01 -0.55
CA LEU A 26 3.87 -10.78 -1.03
C LEU A 26 4.22 -9.29 -0.95
N ALA A 27 5.43 -8.99 -0.50
CA ALA A 27 6.10 -7.71 -0.71
C ALA A 27 7.45 -7.99 -1.39
N LEU A 28 7.56 -7.64 -2.67
CA LEU A 28 8.72 -7.95 -3.50
C LEU A 28 9.44 -6.66 -3.92
N PRO A 29 10.64 -6.38 -3.41
CA PRO A 29 11.49 -5.33 -3.96
C PRO A 29 11.98 -5.70 -5.37
N PHE A 30 12.14 -4.70 -6.23
CA PHE A 30 12.71 -4.85 -7.56
C PHE A 30 13.54 -3.62 -7.95
N ARG A 31 14.39 -3.78 -8.97
CA ARG A 31 15.12 -2.69 -9.62
C ARG A 31 14.82 -2.70 -11.11
N VAL A 32 14.74 -1.53 -11.73
CA VAL A 32 14.56 -1.40 -13.17
C VAL A 32 15.94 -1.33 -13.83
N GLU A 33 16.33 -2.38 -14.55
CA GLU A 33 17.63 -2.39 -15.23
C GLU A 33 17.74 -1.25 -16.25
N GLY A 34 18.91 -0.62 -16.31
CA GLY A 34 19.18 0.50 -17.22
C GLY A 34 18.56 1.84 -16.79
N GLN A 35 17.77 1.87 -15.72
CA GLN A 35 17.21 3.08 -15.11
C GLN A 35 17.68 3.16 -13.66
N ASN A 36 18.01 4.36 -13.15
CA ASN A 36 18.36 4.53 -11.75
C ASN A 36 17.09 4.57 -10.88
N ALA A 37 16.34 3.46 -10.84
CA ALA A 37 15.06 3.38 -10.16
C ALA A 37 14.88 2.04 -9.44
N ASN A 38 14.53 2.13 -8.16
CA ASN A 38 14.13 0.99 -7.33
C ASN A 38 12.62 1.02 -7.14
N GLY A 39 12.03 -0.13 -6.85
CA GLY A 39 10.61 -0.21 -6.58
C GLY A 39 10.23 -1.39 -5.71
N ARG A 40 8.94 -1.45 -5.39
CA ARG A 40 8.36 -2.55 -4.62
C ARG A 40 6.95 -2.83 -5.10
N VAL A 41 6.63 -4.11 -5.27
CA VAL A 41 5.26 -4.58 -5.49
C VAL A 41 4.76 -5.22 -4.21
N VAL A 42 3.55 -4.85 -3.79
CA VAL A 42 2.84 -5.51 -2.70
C VAL A 42 1.56 -6.12 -3.24
N ARG A 43 1.25 -7.32 -2.78
CA ARG A 43 0.01 -8.03 -3.06
C ARG A 43 -0.48 -8.68 -1.78
N LEU A 44 -1.73 -8.42 -1.44
CA LEU A 44 -2.42 -8.95 -0.26
C LEU A 44 -3.68 -9.66 -0.75
N ASN A 45 -3.88 -10.90 -0.30
CA ASN A 45 -5.06 -11.71 -0.61
C ASN A 45 -5.71 -12.19 0.69
N GLY A 46 -5.31 -13.36 1.21
CA GLY A 46 -5.90 -13.92 2.42
C GLY A 46 -5.88 -12.95 3.60
N VAL A 47 -4.75 -12.27 3.83
CA VAL A 47 -4.60 -11.37 4.99
C VAL A 47 -5.51 -10.15 4.91
N VAL A 48 -5.70 -9.57 3.71
CA VAL A 48 -6.60 -8.42 3.56
C VAL A 48 -8.06 -8.87 3.69
N GLY A 49 -8.41 -10.04 3.14
CA GLY A 49 -9.72 -10.64 3.33
C GLY A 49 -10.07 -10.86 4.80
N GLU A 50 -9.14 -11.41 5.59
CA GLU A 50 -9.33 -11.65 7.02
C GLU A 50 -9.53 -10.35 7.81
N ILE A 51 -8.70 -9.33 7.57
CA ILE A 51 -8.80 -8.03 8.25
C ILE A 51 -10.12 -7.33 7.90
N LEU A 52 -10.48 -7.29 6.62
CA LEU A 52 -11.72 -6.63 6.17
C LEU A 52 -12.97 -7.41 6.62
N ALA A 53 -12.91 -8.73 6.75
CA ALA A 53 -14.03 -9.54 7.23
C ALA A 53 -14.30 -9.38 8.73
N ALA A 54 -13.36 -8.84 9.51
CA ALA A 54 -13.54 -8.59 10.94
C ALA A 54 -14.63 -7.53 11.23
N HIS A 55 -14.94 -6.69 10.23
CA HIS A 55 -15.92 -5.62 10.33
C HIS A 55 -16.85 -5.62 9.11
N ASP A 56 -18.15 -5.48 9.31
CA ASP A 56 -19.14 -5.38 8.21
C ASP A 56 -19.16 -3.96 7.63
N TYR A 57 -18.01 -3.53 7.11
CA TYR A 57 -17.85 -2.20 6.54
C TYR A 57 -18.45 -2.09 5.14
N PRO A 58 -19.05 -0.92 4.80
CA PRO A 58 -19.41 -0.63 3.42
C PRO A 58 -18.21 -0.72 2.47
N GLU A 59 -18.45 -1.12 1.22
CA GLU A 59 -17.40 -1.36 0.22
C GLU A 59 -16.40 -0.20 0.09
N ALA A 60 -16.89 1.04 0.08
CA ALA A 60 -16.03 2.22 -0.03
C ALA A 60 -15.02 2.35 1.14
N VAL A 61 -15.41 1.95 2.35
CA VAL A 61 -14.53 1.94 3.53
C VAL A 61 -13.52 0.79 3.41
N ASN A 62 -13.97 -0.38 2.95
CA ASN A 62 -13.09 -1.53 2.72
C ASN A 62 -12.04 -1.27 1.62
N ILE A 63 -12.41 -0.56 0.55
CA ILE A 63 -11.45 -0.15 -0.50
C ILE A 63 -10.36 0.72 0.13
N MET A 64 -10.74 1.78 0.87
CA MET A 64 -9.77 2.69 1.48
C MET A 64 -8.88 1.98 2.51
N LEU A 65 -9.45 1.10 3.34
CA LEU A 65 -8.71 0.32 4.33
C LEU A 65 -7.76 -0.69 3.66
N GLY A 66 -8.21 -1.34 2.58
CA GLY A 66 -7.36 -2.23 1.79
C GLY A 66 -6.17 -1.51 1.15
N GLU A 67 -6.37 -0.33 0.59
CA GLU A 67 -5.29 0.51 0.06
C GLU A 67 -4.31 0.95 1.17
N ALA A 68 -4.84 1.30 2.34
CA ALA A 68 -4.03 1.66 3.50
C ALA A 68 -3.17 0.49 4.01
N LEU A 69 -3.72 -0.72 4.05
CA LEU A 69 -2.99 -1.95 4.41
C LEU A 69 -1.85 -2.24 3.43
N VAL A 70 -2.09 -2.05 2.13
CA VAL A 70 -1.04 -2.16 1.11
C VAL A 70 0.06 -1.13 1.34
N LEU A 71 -0.31 0.12 1.62
CA LEU A 71 0.65 1.20 1.85
C LEU A 71 1.54 0.93 3.07
N VAL A 72 0.96 0.53 4.20
CA VAL A 72 1.75 0.22 5.40
C VAL A 72 2.60 -1.04 5.24
N ALA A 73 2.11 -2.06 4.53
CA ALA A 73 2.93 -3.23 4.20
C ALA A 73 4.11 -2.84 3.29
N MET A 74 3.87 -1.96 2.32
CA MET A 74 4.87 -1.50 1.37
C MET A 74 5.99 -0.72 2.05
N LEU A 75 5.65 0.24 2.90
CA LEU A 75 6.63 1.07 3.61
C LEU A 75 7.23 0.34 4.82
N GLY A 76 6.42 -0.41 5.56
CA GLY A 76 6.87 -1.19 6.72
C GLY A 76 7.89 -2.27 6.35
N THR A 77 7.74 -2.91 5.18
CA THR A 77 8.74 -3.88 4.70
C THR A 77 10.03 -3.24 4.18
N MET A 78 10.12 -1.92 4.13
CA MET A 78 11.36 -1.19 3.84
C MET A 78 12.16 -0.87 5.09
N LEU A 79 11.57 -0.95 6.29
CA LEU A 79 12.29 -0.68 7.55
C LEU A 79 13.51 -1.59 7.68
N LYS A 80 14.67 -1.00 8.03
CA LYS A 80 15.95 -1.70 8.25
C LYS A 80 16.10 -2.27 9.67
N PHE A 81 15.11 -2.05 10.53
CA PHE A 81 15.10 -2.45 11.93
C PHE A 81 13.74 -3.05 12.31
N ASP A 82 13.72 -3.76 13.44
CA ASP A 82 12.48 -4.24 14.03
C ASP A 82 11.70 -3.08 14.64
N GLY A 83 10.45 -2.96 14.24
CA GLY A 83 9.55 -1.90 14.67
C GLY A 83 8.17 -2.00 14.04
N ARG A 84 7.41 -0.92 14.17
CA ARG A 84 6.06 -0.76 13.63
C ARG A 84 5.98 0.49 12.78
N PHE A 85 5.39 0.34 11.59
CA PHE A 85 5.02 1.45 10.72
C PHE A 85 3.51 1.66 10.81
N ILE A 86 3.08 2.85 11.17
CA ILE A 86 1.69 3.19 11.43
C ILE A 86 1.26 4.29 10.46
N LEU A 87 0.13 4.08 9.81
CA LEU A 87 -0.59 5.08 9.03
C LEU A 87 -1.88 5.46 9.77
N GLN A 88 -2.08 6.76 9.93
CA GLN A 88 -3.33 7.32 10.45
C GLN A 88 -3.87 8.37 9.49
N LEU A 89 -5.11 8.20 9.07
CA LEU A 89 -5.90 9.22 8.38
C LEU A 89 -6.90 9.77 9.38
N HIS A 90 -6.98 11.10 9.46
CA HIS A 90 -7.98 11.79 10.26
C HIS A 90 -8.64 12.88 9.44
N GLY A 91 -9.96 12.96 9.49
CA GLY A 91 -10.73 13.84 8.63
C GLY A 91 -12.04 14.30 9.27
N GLY A 92 -12.63 15.35 8.68
CA GLY A 92 -13.93 15.89 9.08
C GLY A 92 -15.10 15.39 8.23
N GLY A 93 -14.86 14.41 7.36
CA GLY A 93 -15.86 13.81 6.47
C GLY A 93 -16.59 12.61 7.08
N PRO A 94 -17.37 11.90 6.26
CA PRO A 94 -18.07 10.69 6.66
C PRO A 94 -17.19 9.61 7.28
N ILE A 95 -15.96 9.44 6.77
CA ILE A 95 -14.91 8.66 7.42
C ILE A 95 -14.16 9.63 8.33
N SER A 96 -14.29 9.47 9.64
CA SER A 96 -13.66 10.36 10.61
C SER A 96 -12.21 9.97 10.90
N SER A 97 -11.92 8.67 10.86
CA SER A 97 -10.56 8.16 11.02
C SER A 97 -10.38 6.79 10.38
N LEU A 98 -9.19 6.55 9.86
CA LEU A 98 -8.74 5.24 9.40
C LEU A 98 -7.32 5.03 9.90
N MET A 99 -7.05 3.85 10.43
CA MET A 99 -5.71 3.47 10.88
C MET A 99 -5.35 2.12 10.29
N ALA A 100 -4.10 2.00 9.85
CA ALA A 100 -3.50 0.75 9.46
C ALA A 100 -2.06 0.72 9.97
N ASP A 101 -1.53 -0.45 10.24
CA ASP A 101 -0.12 -0.59 10.58
C ASP A 101 0.46 -1.92 10.16
N TYR A 102 1.78 -1.88 10.01
CA TYR A 102 2.65 -3.02 9.80
C TYR A 102 3.58 -3.17 11.00
N THR A 103 3.68 -4.38 11.53
CA THR A 103 4.68 -4.75 12.55
C THR A 103 5.70 -5.70 11.93
N SER A 104 6.96 -5.51 12.28
CA SER A 104 8.07 -6.37 11.84
C SER A 104 7.76 -7.84 12.11
N GLY A 105 8.11 -8.72 11.17
CA GLY A 105 7.63 -10.11 11.13
C GLY A 105 6.32 -10.32 10.36
N GLY A 106 5.77 -9.28 9.71
CA GLY A 106 4.64 -9.40 8.79
C GLY A 106 3.26 -9.21 9.40
N GLY A 107 3.19 -8.67 10.63
CA GLY A 107 1.91 -8.35 11.26
C GLY A 107 1.24 -7.19 10.54
N LEU A 108 -0.05 -7.34 10.20
CA LEU A 108 -0.88 -6.29 9.62
C LEU A 108 -2.18 -6.17 10.40
N CYS A 109 -2.60 -4.94 10.68
CA CYS A 109 -3.94 -4.68 11.16
C CYS A 109 -4.42 -3.30 10.72
N GLY A 110 -5.73 -3.09 10.82
CA GLY A 110 -6.32 -1.80 10.53
C GLY A 110 -7.80 -1.77 10.87
N PHE A 111 -8.33 -0.55 11.00
CA PHE A 111 -9.72 -0.28 11.32
C PHE A 111 -10.11 1.11 10.83
N ALA A 112 -11.41 1.33 10.70
CA ALA A 112 -11.98 2.62 10.32
C ALA A 112 -13.14 3.02 11.23
N GLN A 113 -13.31 4.33 11.39
CA GLN A 113 -14.43 4.97 12.05
C GLN A 113 -15.16 5.84 11.03
N PHE A 114 -16.47 5.70 10.95
CA PHE A 114 -17.30 6.43 10.00
C PHE A 114 -18.73 6.60 10.52
N ASP A 115 -19.42 7.59 9.99
CA ASP A 115 -20.86 7.81 10.17
C ASP A 115 -21.63 7.20 8.99
N THR A 116 -22.49 6.22 9.27
CA THR A 116 -23.23 5.48 8.23
C THR A 116 -24.16 6.37 7.41
N ALA A 117 -24.83 7.33 8.03
CA ALA A 117 -25.80 8.18 7.35
C ALA A 117 -25.09 9.19 6.45
N GLN A 118 -24.04 9.83 6.96
CA GLN A 118 -23.22 10.76 6.19
C GLN A 118 -22.51 10.05 5.04
N LEU A 119 -22.00 8.83 5.27
CA LEU A 119 -21.33 8.05 4.24
C LEU A 119 -22.30 7.70 3.11
N HIS A 120 -23.52 7.29 3.43
CA HIS A 120 -24.53 6.98 2.44
C HIS A 120 -24.86 8.21 1.55
N GLU A 121 -25.05 9.38 2.15
CA GLU A 121 -25.32 10.61 1.39
C GLU A 121 -24.13 11.04 0.54
N ALA A 122 -22.91 10.95 1.08
CA ALA A 122 -21.67 11.22 0.35
C ALA A 122 -21.51 10.33 -0.89
N LEU A 123 -21.73 9.03 -0.74
CA LEU A 123 -21.66 8.08 -1.86
C LEU A 123 -22.73 8.38 -2.93
N ARG A 124 -23.95 8.78 -2.53
CA ARG A 124 -25.00 9.22 -3.49
C ARG A 124 -24.64 10.51 -4.22
N ALA A 125 -23.89 11.38 -3.57
CA ALA A 125 -23.33 12.59 -4.18
C ALA A 125 -22.10 12.29 -5.06
N GLY A 126 -21.65 11.04 -5.14
CA GLY A 126 -20.51 10.62 -5.96
C GLY A 126 -19.15 10.87 -5.30
N GLN A 127 -19.10 11.12 -3.99
CA GLN A 127 -17.83 11.25 -3.27
C GLN A 127 -17.14 9.88 -3.14
N THR A 128 -15.83 9.86 -3.34
CA THR A 128 -14.99 8.66 -3.26
C THR A 128 -13.61 9.01 -2.72
N GLY A 129 -12.83 8.00 -2.34
CA GLY A 129 -11.42 8.18 -1.97
C GLY A 129 -11.25 9.23 -0.87
N ILE A 130 -10.28 10.13 -1.04
CA ILE A 130 -9.96 11.18 -0.05
C ILE A 130 -11.16 12.11 0.22
N GLY A 131 -12.06 12.29 -0.74
CA GLY A 131 -13.28 13.08 -0.54
C GLY A 131 -14.17 12.57 0.61
N LEU A 132 -14.09 11.29 0.96
CA LEU A 132 -14.83 10.71 2.09
C LEU A 132 -14.23 11.06 3.47
N LEU A 133 -13.00 11.58 3.52
CA LEU A 133 -12.36 12.11 4.73
C LEU A 133 -12.60 13.63 4.89
N GLY A 134 -13.16 14.29 3.86
CA GLY A 134 -13.47 15.71 3.84
C GLY A 134 -12.25 16.63 3.66
N ASP A 135 -12.50 17.94 3.56
CA ASP A 135 -11.51 18.93 3.09
C ASP A 135 -10.41 19.31 4.10
N LYS A 136 -10.58 18.94 5.38
CA LYS A 136 -9.71 19.40 6.50
C LYS A 136 -9.15 18.24 7.30
N GLY A 137 -8.58 17.28 6.60
CA GLY A 137 -7.91 16.14 7.20
C GLY A 137 -6.40 16.15 7.05
N HIS A 138 -5.76 15.23 7.76
CA HIS A 138 -4.34 14.95 7.63
C HIS A 138 -4.08 13.45 7.65
N MET A 139 -2.95 13.08 7.08
CA MET A 139 -2.35 11.76 7.13
C MET A 139 -1.07 11.85 7.94
N ALA A 140 -0.92 10.97 8.93
CA ALA A 140 0.27 10.83 9.73
C ALA A 140 0.92 9.47 9.46
N PHE A 141 2.21 9.49 9.15
CA PHE A 141 3.08 8.32 9.16
C PHE A 141 3.86 8.31 10.45
N THR A 142 3.90 7.18 11.15
CA THR A 142 4.63 7.05 12.41
C THR A 142 5.47 5.80 12.38
N VAL A 143 6.75 5.95 12.74
CA VAL A 143 7.68 4.84 12.93
C VAL A 143 7.96 4.71 14.42
N ASP A 144 7.69 3.51 14.94
CA ASP A 144 7.89 3.13 16.33
C ASP A 144 8.91 1.98 16.40
N GLN A 145 10.10 2.24 16.95
CA GLN A 145 11.17 1.25 17.09
C GLN A 145 11.19 0.59 18.48
N GLY A 146 10.17 0.81 19.30
CA GLY A 146 10.09 0.31 20.67
C GLY A 146 10.39 1.36 21.73
N ALA A 147 10.42 0.91 23.00
CA ALA A 147 10.39 1.79 24.17
C ALA A 147 11.67 2.64 24.36
N ASP A 148 12.79 2.20 23.79
CA ASP A 148 14.09 2.82 24.00
C ASP A 148 14.43 3.88 22.94
N MET A 149 13.55 4.09 21.95
CA MET A 149 13.75 5.03 20.84
C MET A 149 12.58 6.00 20.73
N GLU A 150 12.86 7.23 20.31
CA GLU A 150 11.80 8.20 20.05
C GLU A 150 11.00 7.82 18.80
N ARG A 151 9.67 7.98 18.89
CA ARG A 151 8.80 7.79 17.73
C ARG A 151 8.98 8.93 16.75
N TYR A 152 9.27 8.58 15.50
CA TYR A 152 9.29 9.53 14.42
C TYR A 152 7.89 9.64 13.82
N GLN A 153 7.39 10.86 13.62
CA GLN A 153 6.09 11.11 12.99
C GLN A 153 6.20 12.23 11.96
N GLY A 154 5.72 11.94 10.76
CA GLY A 154 5.55 12.92 9.70
C GLY A 154 4.08 13.07 9.33
N ILE A 155 3.63 14.32 9.20
CA ILE A 155 2.22 14.66 8.98
C ILE A 155 2.08 15.43 7.67
N VAL A 156 1.10 15.05 6.86
CA VAL A 156 0.77 15.70 5.61
C VAL A 156 -0.73 15.99 5.50
N PRO A 157 -1.13 17.08 4.84
CA PRO A 157 -2.52 17.30 4.49
C PRO A 157 -3.04 16.20 3.55
N LEU A 158 -4.33 15.90 3.62
CA LEU A 158 -5.00 15.03 2.65
C LEU A 158 -5.28 15.80 1.36
N GLU A 159 -4.32 15.81 0.46
CA GLU A 159 -4.40 16.47 -0.85
C GLU A 159 -4.50 15.43 -1.98
N GLY A 160 -5.27 15.75 -3.02
CA GLY A 160 -5.56 14.83 -4.12
C GLY A 160 -6.86 14.05 -3.93
N ASP A 161 -7.15 13.17 -4.88
CA ASP A 161 -8.42 12.42 -4.94
C ASP A 161 -8.27 11.01 -4.33
N THR A 162 -7.05 10.48 -4.32
CA THR A 162 -6.74 9.10 -3.91
C THR A 162 -5.76 9.03 -2.74
N LEU A 163 -5.76 7.91 -1.99
CA LEU A 163 -4.80 7.68 -0.92
C LEU A 163 -3.35 7.74 -1.42
N ALA A 164 -3.12 7.22 -2.63
CA ALA A 164 -1.79 7.25 -3.25
C ALA A 164 -1.31 8.68 -3.52
N GLU A 165 -2.18 9.56 -4.02
CA GLU A 165 -1.83 10.97 -4.26
C GLU A 165 -1.55 11.72 -2.96
N ALA A 166 -2.37 11.52 -1.93
CA ALA A 166 -2.14 12.10 -0.62
C ALA A 166 -0.81 11.60 -0.01
N ALA A 167 -0.50 10.31 -0.16
CA ALA A 167 0.74 9.72 0.31
C ALA A 167 1.96 10.23 -0.48
N LEU A 168 1.84 10.46 -1.78
CA LEU A 168 2.89 11.09 -2.59
C LEU A 168 3.25 12.50 -2.09
N GLY A 169 2.30 13.23 -1.52
CA GLY A 169 2.57 14.51 -0.87
C GLY A 169 3.58 14.42 0.28
N TYR A 170 3.72 13.26 0.92
CA TYR A 170 4.76 13.00 1.92
C TYR A 170 6.14 12.88 1.28
N PHE A 171 6.29 11.99 0.30
CA PHE A 171 7.57 11.79 -0.40
C PHE A 171 8.06 13.05 -1.09
N HIS A 172 7.15 13.86 -1.65
CA HIS A 172 7.52 15.13 -2.25
C HIS A 172 8.06 16.17 -1.24
N ARG A 173 7.51 16.20 -0.02
CA ARG A 173 7.93 17.17 1.02
C ARG A 173 9.18 16.73 1.77
N SER A 174 9.34 15.42 1.95
CA SER A 174 10.47 14.85 2.68
C SER A 174 11.74 14.76 1.81
N GLU A 175 11.64 14.19 0.61
CA GLU A 175 12.80 13.57 -0.05
C GLU A 175 13.28 14.30 -1.31
N GLN A 176 12.42 15.10 -1.95
CA GLN A 176 12.57 15.54 -3.34
C GLN A 176 12.86 14.40 -4.34
N ILE A 177 12.61 13.14 -3.98
CA ILE A 177 12.81 11.98 -4.84
C ILE A 177 11.60 11.80 -5.75
N GLY A 178 11.85 11.65 -7.06
CA GLY A 178 10.83 11.30 -8.03
C GLY A 178 10.17 9.97 -7.67
N THR A 179 8.95 10.03 -7.14
CA THR A 179 8.23 8.88 -6.61
C THR A 179 6.91 8.69 -7.37
N CYS A 180 6.62 7.44 -7.73
CA CYS A 180 5.35 7.02 -8.33
C CYS A 180 4.74 5.93 -7.46
N LEU A 181 3.49 6.11 -7.07
CA LEU A 181 2.75 5.18 -6.22
C LEU A 181 1.39 4.86 -6.86
N LYS A 182 1.05 3.58 -6.88
CA LYS A 182 -0.30 3.10 -7.19
C LYS A 182 -0.73 2.11 -6.13
N LEU A 183 -1.96 2.28 -5.66
CA LEU A 183 -2.62 1.44 -4.68
C LEU A 183 -3.99 1.08 -5.25
N VAL A 184 -4.42 -0.15 -5.01
CA VAL A 184 -5.74 -0.65 -5.41
C VAL A 184 -6.21 -1.67 -4.37
N ALA A 185 -7.47 -1.61 -4.00
CA ALA A 185 -8.17 -2.69 -3.31
C ALA A 185 -9.54 -2.90 -3.96
N ALA A 186 -9.94 -4.15 -4.14
CA ALA A 186 -11.22 -4.48 -4.76
C ALA A 186 -11.71 -5.89 -4.36
N PRO A 187 -13.03 -6.10 -4.33
CA PRO A 187 -13.60 -7.44 -4.30
C PRO A 187 -13.38 -8.14 -5.64
N LEU A 188 -12.95 -9.40 -5.58
CA LEU A 188 -12.85 -10.32 -6.70
C LEU A 188 -14.00 -11.32 -6.64
N LEU A 189 -14.84 -11.32 -7.67
CA LEU A 189 -15.87 -12.32 -7.84
C LEU A 189 -15.28 -13.60 -8.42
N LEU A 190 -15.34 -14.69 -7.66
CA LEU A 190 -14.87 -16.01 -8.05
C LEU A 190 -15.98 -16.83 -8.70
N SER A 191 -15.56 -17.89 -9.41
CA SER A 191 -16.48 -18.90 -9.93
C SER A 191 -17.28 -19.52 -8.79
N GLY A 192 -18.61 -19.58 -8.93
CA GLY A 192 -19.51 -20.06 -7.88
C GLY A 192 -20.10 -18.95 -7.00
N GLY A 193 -19.82 -17.68 -7.29
CA GLY A 193 -20.44 -16.53 -6.60
C GLY A 193 -19.80 -16.16 -5.27
N GLN A 194 -18.66 -16.78 -4.93
CA GLN A 194 -17.85 -16.36 -3.80
C GLN A 194 -17.16 -15.03 -4.10
N CYS A 195 -16.99 -14.20 -3.08
CA CYS A 195 -16.31 -12.91 -3.17
C CYS A 195 -15.12 -12.92 -2.23
N GLU A 196 -13.93 -12.59 -2.75
CA GLU A 196 -12.70 -12.46 -1.97
C GLU A 196 -12.11 -11.07 -2.16
N TRP A 197 -11.56 -10.48 -1.10
CA TRP A 197 -10.86 -9.20 -1.23
C TRP A 197 -9.44 -9.41 -1.74
N ARG A 198 -9.04 -8.55 -2.69
CA ARG A 198 -7.65 -8.41 -3.09
C ARG A 198 -7.22 -6.97 -2.97
N ALA A 199 -6.00 -6.77 -2.53
CA ALA A 199 -5.35 -5.47 -2.53
C ALA A 199 -3.93 -5.59 -3.05
N GLY A 200 -3.45 -4.54 -3.69
CA GLY A 200 -2.09 -4.50 -4.19
C GLY A 200 -1.65 -3.10 -4.55
N GLY A 201 -0.35 -2.97 -4.75
CA GLY A 201 0.25 -1.70 -5.08
C GLY A 201 1.64 -1.84 -5.64
N ILE A 202 2.09 -0.78 -6.30
CA ILE A 202 3.45 -0.65 -6.80
C ILE A 202 3.99 0.73 -6.45
N LEU A 203 5.20 0.75 -5.92
CA LEU A 203 6.01 1.94 -5.71
C LEU A 203 7.21 1.89 -6.65
N LEU A 204 7.55 3.03 -7.24
CA LEU A 204 8.77 3.25 -7.98
C LEU A 204 9.39 4.56 -7.50
N GLN A 205 10.67 4.54 -7.17
CA GLN A 205 11.43 5.69 -6.71
C GLN A 205 12.72 5.81 -7.52
N GLN A 206 13.02 7.03 -7.95
CA GLN A 206 14.33 7.34 -8.53
C GLN A 206 15.40 7.27 -7.44
N VAL A 207 16.58 6.79 -7.81
CA VAL A 207 17.77 6.82 -6.96
C VAL A 207 18.60 8.04 -7.35
N ALA A 208 19.17 8.75 -6.39
CA ALA A 208 20.03 9.90 -6.66
C ALA A 208 21.27 9.49 -7.50
N HIS A 209 21.77 10.40 -8.33
CA HIS A 209 22.85 10.11 -9.30
C HIS A 209 24.28 10.24 -8.72
N GLU A 210 24.47 10.45 -7.42
CA GLU A 210 25.82 10.67 -6.88
C GLU A 210 26.18 9.64 -5.81
N GLY A 211 26.98 8.64 -6.20
CA GLY A 211 27.98 7.99 -5.35
C GLY A 211 27.54 7.16 -4.13
N GLY A 212 26.25 6.97 -3.88
CA GLY A 212 25.74 6.13 -2.79
C GLY A 212 25.64 4.66 -3.19
N THR A 213 26.10 3.75 -2.33
CA THR A 213 25.98 2.30 -2.51
C THR A 213 24.54 1.84 -2.68
N GLU A 214 24.40 0.77 -3.48
CA GLU A 214 23.19 0.18 -4.02
C GLU A 214 22.21 -0.34 -2.96
N GLU A 215 21.24 0.46 -2.53
CA GLU A 215 20.06 -0.06 -1.84
C GLU A 215 18.83 0.85 -2.07
N ALA A 216 17.63 0.31 -1.92
CA ALA A 216 16.43 1.14 -1.90
C ALA A 216 16.50 1.99 -0.62
N ASP A 217 17.03 3.20 -0.73
CA ASP A 217 17.11 4.10 0.42
C ASP A 217 15.70 4.42 0.90
N ILE A 218 15.45 4.02 2.14
CA ILE A 218 14.33 4.49 2.93
C ILE A 218 14.55 6.00 3.10
N PRO A 219 13.50 6.84 3.09
CA PRO A 219 13.64 8.23 3.47
C PRO A 219 14.56 8.44 4.67
N PRO A 220 15.57 9.34 4.66
CA PRO A 220 16.56 9.45 5.73
C PRO A 220 15.97 9.75 7.10
N GLU A 221 14.76 10.28 7.12
CA GLU A 221 13.95 10.51 8.32
C GLU A 221 13.43 9.22 8.97
N PHE A 222 13.33 8.13 8.22
CA PHE A 222 13.08 6.78 8.70
C PHE A 222 14.38 6.00 8.94
N THR A 223 15.55 6.61 8.71
CA THR A 223 16.88 6.00 8.95
C THR A 223 17.68 6.67 10.06
N HIS A 224 17.09 7.59 10.84
CA HIS A 224 17.88 8.34 11.83
C HIS A 224 18.37 7.46 13.00
N ASP A 225 19.67 7.62 13.27
CA ASP A 225 20.56 7.02 14.28
C ASP A 225 20.96 5.54 14.14
N ILE A 226 21.81 5.25 13.15
CA ILE A 226 22.71 4.07 13.17
C ILE A 226 24.16 4.44 13.59
N ASP A 227 24.56 5.73 13.57
CA ASP A 227 25.97 6.12 13.72
C ASP A 227 26.33 6.91 14.98
N ALA A 228 25.67 6.65 16.12
CA ALA A 228 26.01 7.33 17.38
C ALA A 228 26.16 6.42 18.60
N ASN A 229 26.74 5.21 18.48
CA ASN A 229 27.47 4.63 19.61
C ASN A 229 28.46 3.52 19.21
N THR A 230 29.57 3.90 18.59
CA THR A 230 30.81 3.10 18.67
C THR A 230 31.97 4.06 18.80
N ASP A 231 32.13 4.61 20.01
CA ASP A 231 33.41 4.94 20.63
C ASP A 231 33.18 5.69 21.94
N ALA A 232 33.18 4.96 23.07
CA ALA A 232 33.70 5.36 24.39
C ALA A 232 33.55 4.22 25.40
#